data_AF-A0A946CRK7-F1
#
_entry.id   AF-A0A946CRK7-F1
#
_cell.length_a   1.000
_cell.length_b   1.000
_cell.length_c   1.000
_cell.angle_alpha   90.00
_cell.angle_beta   90.00
_cell.angle_gamma   90.00
#
_symmetry.space_group_name_H-M   'P 1'
#
loop_
_entity.id
_entity.type
_entity.pdbx_description
1 polymer ?
#
loop_
_entity_poly.entity_id
_entity_poly.type
_entity_poly.pdbx_seq_one_letter_code
_entity_poly.pdbx_strand_id
1 'polypeptide(L)'
;MNNLCKDRVNHVEISHDGEDQRIDNYLLKILKGVPKSHVYRILSSGEVRVNGGRARPNRRLAVGDKIRIPPIRVAQRNQGTAPQDPERFKILYEDEDILAIDKPAGLAVHGGSGVSSGIIEHLRSTRSNQPFLELIHRLDKETSGVLLLAKKRL
;
A
#
# COMPACT_ATOMS: atom_id res chain seq x y z
N MET A 1 -9.37 -24.45 1.65
CA MET A 1 -10.31 -23.98 0.61
C MET A 1 -11.10 -22.82 1.19
N ASN A 2 -10.76 -21.56 0.88
CA ASN A 2 -11.55 -20.42 1.39
C ASN A 2 -12.18 -19.66 0.23
N ASN A 3 -13.42 -20.01 -0.08
CA ASN A 3 -14.31 -19.28 -0.99
C ASN A 3 -14.81 -18.00 -0.30
N LEU A 4 -13.90 -17.09 0.06
CA LEU A 4 -14.28 -15.77 0.55
C LEU A 4 -14.72 -14.92 -0.65
N CYS A 5 -16.00 -14.55 -0.67
CA CYS A 5 -16.51 -13.66 -1.70
C CYS A 5 -16.19 -12.22 -1.30
N LYS A 6 -15.33 -11.55 -2.07
CA LYS A 6 -14.84 -10.20 -1.77
C LYS A 6 -15.94 -9.14 -1.79
N ASP A 7 -17.05 -9.37 -2.49
CA ASP A 7 -18.11 -8.39 -2.69
C ASP A 7 -19.31 -8.53 -1.74
N ARG A 8 -19.25 -9.48 -0.80
CA ARG A 8 -20.30 -9.68 0.22
C ARG A 8 -19.70 -9.93 1.60
N VAL A 9 -20.56 -9.89 2.62
CA VAL A 9 -20.17 -10.24 3.99
C VAL A 9 -19.84 -11.73 4.04
N ASN A 10 -18.72 -12.08 4.67
CA ASN A 10 -18.32 -13.46 4.92
C ASN A 10 -18.41 -13.78 6.41
N HIS A 11 -18.84 -14.99 6.73
CA HIS A 11 -18.78 -15.55 8.08
C HIS A 11 -17.82 -16.72 8.07
N VAL A 12 -16.85 -16.69 9.00
CA VAL A 12 -15.81 -17.72 9.12
C VAL A 12 -15.84 -18.22 10.55
N GLU A 13 -15.88 -19.53 10.72
CA GLU A 13 -15.72 -20.18 12.01
C GLU A 13 -14.28 -20.68 12.16
N ILE A 14 -13.67 -20.44 13.31
CA ILE A 14 -12.27 -20.82 13.56
C ILE A 14 -12.17 -22.31 13.89
N SER A 15 -11.39 -23.02 13.06
CA SER A 15 -10.93 -24.39 13.32
C SER A 15 -9.62 -24.39 14.12
N HIS A 16 -9.14 -25.58 14.49
CA HIS A 16 -7.86 -25.77 15.19
C HIS A 16 -6.66 -25.09 14.48
N ASP A 17 -6.68 -24.97 13.15
CA ASP A 17 -5.62 -24.29 12.37
C ASP A 17 -5.49 -22.79 12.65
N GLY A 18 -6.51 -22.17 13.24
CA GLY A 18 -6.55 -20.75 13.61
C GLY A 18 -6.52 -20.50 15.11
N GLU A 19 -6.43 -21.56 15.93
CA GLU A 19 -6.36 -21.43 17.39
C GLU A 19 -5.12 -20.64 17.81
N ASP A 20 -5.30 -19.79 18.83
CA ASP A 20 -4.26 -18.94 19.43
C ASP A 20 -3.62 -17.92 18.46
N GLN A 21 -4.08 -17.87 17.20
CA GLN A 21 -3.62 -16.92 16.22
C GLN A 21 -4.23 -15.53 16.51
N ARG A 22 -3.41 -14.48 16.37
CA ARG A 22 -3.93 -13.11 16.36
C ARG A 22 -4.84 -12.88 15.16
N ILE A 23 -5.94 -12.18 15.37
CA ILE A 23 -6.92 -11.90 14.32
C ILE A 23 -6.32 -11.14 13.14
N ASP A 24 -5.40 -10.20 13.37
CA ASP A 24 -4.73 -9.49 12.28
C ASP A 24 -3.90 -10.43 11.38
N ASN A 25 -3.11 -11.32 11.99
CA ASN A 25 -2.34 -12.33 11.27
C ASN A 25 -3.26 -13.34 10.56
N TYR A 26 -4.35 -13.75 11.20
CA TYR A 26 -5.33 -14.64 10.60
C TYR A 26 -5.98 -14.01 9.36
N LEU A 27 -6.41 -12.76 9.47
CA LEU A 27 -6.99 -12.00 8.35
C LEU A 27 -5.98 -11.80 7.23
N LEU A 28 -4.73 -11.46 7.52
CA LEU A 28 -3.68 -11.33 6.49
C LEU A 28 -3.42 -12.64 5.75
N LYS A 29 -3.52 -13.79 6.43
CA LYS A 29 -3.36 -15.12 5.83
C LYS A 29 -4.50 -15.45 4.85
N ILE A 30 -5.75 -15.13 5.20
CA ILE A 30 -6.92 -15.48 4.38
C ILE A 30 -7.27 -14.41 3.33
N LEU A 31 -6.97 -13.13 3.59
CA LEU A 31 -7.28 -12.00 2.71
C LEU A 31 -6.11 -11.68 1.77
N LYS A 32 -5.70 -12.67 0.97
CA LYS A 32 -4.58 -12.51 0.03
C LYS A 32 -4.84 -11.37 -0.95
N GLY A 33 -3.85 -10.49 -1.10
CA GLY A 33 -3.90 -9.32 -1.98
C GLY A 33 -4.55 -8.07 -1.36
N VAL A 34 -5.07 -8.14 -0.13
CA VAL A 34 -5.54 -6.96 0.60
C VAL A 34 -4.33 -6.28 1.27
N PRO A 35 -4.10 -4.97 1.07
CA PRO A 35 -3.01 -4.26 1.75
C PRO A 35 -3.11 -4.35 3.27
N LYS A 36 -1.98 -4.48 3.96
CA LYS A 36 -1.93 -4.56 5.42
C LYS A 36 -2.66 -3.39 6.09
N SER A 37 -2.44 -2.18 5.62
CA SER A 37 -3.13 -0.97 6.11
C SER A 37 -4.66 -1.07 6.01
N HIS A 38 -5.18 -1.70 4.95
CA HIS A 38 -6.62 -1.93 4.78
C HIS A 38 -7.15 -2.92 5.82
N VAL A 39 -6.43 -4.02 6.10
CA VAL A 39 -6.80 -4.96 7.17
C VAL A 39 -6.86 -4.27 8.53
N TYR A 40 -5.87 -3.45 8.87
CA TYR A 40 -5.89 -2.67 10.12
C TYR A 40 -7.04 -1.67 10.14
N ARG A 41 -7.34 -1.01 9.01
CA ARG A 41 -8.46 -0.08 8.90
C ARG A 41 -9.79 -0.75 9.25
N ILE A 42 -10.14 -1.89 8.63
CA ILE A 42 -11.43 -2.57 8.87
C ILE A 42 -11.56 -3.17 10.29
N LEU A 43 -10.44 -3.53 10.91
CA LEU A 43 -10.40 -3.91 12.33
C LEU A 43 -10.62 -2.67 13.23
N SER A 44 -9.88 -1.59 12.96
CA SER A 44 -9.96 -0.36 13.73
C SER A 44 -11.29 0.36 13.58
N SER A 45 -11.98 0.28 12.45
CA SER A 45 -13.33 0.85 12.26
C SER A 45 -14.43 -0.02 12.89
N GLY A 46 -14.10 -1.25 13.31
CA GLY A 46 -15.04 -2.20 13.90
C GLY A 46 -15.99 -2.86 12.90
N GLU A 47 -15.63 -2.83 11.61
CA GLU A 47 -16.36 -3.54 10.56
C GLU A 47 -16.18 -5.06 10.66
N VAL A 48 -15.01 -5.51 11.13
CA VAL A 48 -14.76 -6.89 11.51
C VAL A 48 -15.31 -7.15 12.92
N ARG A 49 -16.10 -8.21 13.08
CA ARG A 49 -16.67 -8.64 14.37
C ARG A 49 -16.26 -10.06 14.70
N VAL A 50 -16.04 -10.35 15.99
CA VAL A 50 -15.88 -11.72 16.53
C VAL A 50 -17.00 -11.94 17.52
N ASN A 51 -17.80 -12.98 17.31
CA ASN A 51 -18.98 -13.30 18.13
C ASN A 51 -19.92 -12.09 18.33
N GLY A 52 -20.07 -11.27 17.28
CA GLY A 52 -20.89 -10.04 17.29
C GLY A 52 -20.20 -8.80 17.86
N GLY A 53 -19.11 -8.95 18.61
CA GLY A 53 -18.34 -7.86 19.23
C GLY A 53 -17.23 -7.28 18.35
N ARG A 54 -16.84 -6.04 18.59
CA ARG A 54 -15.69 -5.39 17.93
C ARG A 54 -14.39 -6.06 18.38
N ALA A 55 -13.52 -6.42 17.44
CA ALA A 55 -12.23 -7.04 17.74
C ALA A 55 -11.07 -6.05 17.58
N ARG A 56 -10.13 -6.07 18.55
CA ARG A 56 -8.84 -5.36 18.40
C ARG A 56 -7.86 -6.22 17.59
N PRO A 57 -6.91 -5.63 16.86
CA PRO A 57 -5.96 -6.39 16.02
C PRO A 57 -5.16 -7.47 16.76
N ASN A 58 -4.86 -7.27 18.04
CA ASN A 58 -4.11 -8.21 18.86
C ASN A 58 -4.96 -9.29 19.54
N ARG A 59 -6.29 -9.32 19.32
CA ARG A 59 -7.15 -10.37 19.87
C ARG A 59 -6.71 -11.72 19.34
N ARG A 60 -6.49 -12.68 20.24
CA ARG A 60 -6.26 -14.08 19.89
C ARG A 60 -7.59 -14.80 19.68
N LEU A 61 -7.59 -15.73 18.73
CA LEU A 61 -8.76 -16.50 18.31
C LEU A 61 -8.82 -17.83 19.04
N ALA A 62 -10.04 -18.26 19.38
CA ALA A 62 -10.31 -19.58 19.93
C ALA A 62 -11.06 -20.44 18.90
N VAL A 63 -10.94 -21.76 19.01
CA VAL A 63 -11.76 -22.69 18.21
C VAL A 63 -13.25 -22.41 18.45
N GLY A 64 -14.02 -22.35 17.36
CA GLY A 64 -15.45 -22.01 17.39
C GLY A 64 -15.77 -20.52 17.37
N ASP A 65 -14.77 -19.62 17.42
CA ASP A 65 -15.02 -18.18 17.25
C ASP A 65 -15.62 -17.91 15.86
N LYS A 66 -16.70 -17.11 15.83
CA LYS A 66 -17.39 -16.70 14.60
C LYS A 66 -16.95 -15.30 14.19
N ILE A 67 -16.23 -15.21 13.08
CA ILE A 67 -15.72 -13.97 12.52
C ILE A 67 -16.63 -13.49 11.39
N ARG A 68 -17.15 -12.27 11.52
CA ARG A 68 -17.82 -11.55 10.42
C ARG A 68 -16.82 -10.61 9.75
N ILE A 69 -16.60 -10.81 8.47
CA ILE A 69 -15.70 -10.02 7.62
C ILE A 69 -16.55 -9.19 6.64
N PRO A 70 -16.37 -7.85 6.57
CA PRO A 70 -17.11 -7.01 5.62
C PRO A 70 -16.74 -7.35 4.16
N PRO A 71 -17.52 -6.89 3.17
CA PRO A 71 -17.08 -6.87 1.78
C PRO A 71 -15.77 -6.09 1.65
N ILE A 72 -14.77 -6.66 0.99
CA ILE A 72 -13.46 -6.03 0.78
C ILE A 72 -13.28 -5.78 -0.71
N ARG A 73 -13.74 -4.60 -1.13
CA ARG A 73 -13.40 -4.07 -2.45
C ARG A 73 -11.95 -3.61 -2.42
N VAL A 74 -11.07 -4.45 -2.96
CA VAL A 74 -9.73 -4.01 -3.32
C VAL A 74 -9.89 -3.44 -4.73
N ALA A 75 -9.79 -2.13 -4.88
CA ALA A 75 -9.57 -1.57 -6.21
C ALA A 75 -8.38 -2.34 -6.80
N GLN A 76 -8.56 -2.97 -7.97
CA GLN A 76 -7.40 -3.42 -8.73
C GLN A 76 -6.46 -2.22 -8.76
N ARG A 77 -5.20 -2.42 -8.39
CA ARG A 77 -4.18 -1.44 -8.73
C ARG A 77 -4.30 -1.32 -10.24
N ASN A 78 -4.98 -0.28 -10.70
CA ASN A 78 -4.68 0.26 -12.00
C ASN A 78 -3.17 0.43 -11.92
N GLN A 79 -2.46 -0.33 -12.74
CA GLN A 79 -1.13 0.08 -13.14
C GLN A 79 -1.39 1.44 -13.76
N GLY A 80 -1.33 2.48 -12.92
CA GLY A 80 -1.35 3.84 -13.40
C GLY A 80 -0.29 3.86 -14.43
N THR A 81 -0.66 4.22 -15.66
CA THR A 81 0.30 4.49 -16.70
C THR A 81 1.40 5.30 -16.05
N ALA A 82 2.57 4.69 -15.88
CA ALA A 82 3.77 5.46 -15.61
C ALA A 82 3.80 6.55 -16.69
N PRO A 83 4.30 7.76 -16.40
CA PRO A 83 4.47 8.77 -17.42
C PRO A 83 5.07 8.10 -18.65
N GLN A 84 4.37 8.15 -19.79
CA GLN A 84 4.69 7.36 -20.99
C GLN A 84 6.01 7.77 -21.65
N ASP A 85 6.79 8.65 -21.02
CA ASP A 85 7.98 9.22 -21.60
C ASP A 85 9.15 9.19 -20.59
N PRO A 86 10.14 8.29 -20.78
CA PRO A 86 11.37 8.30 -19.99
C PRO A 86 12.23 9.56 -20.22
N GLU A 87 11.90 10.39 -21.22
CA GLU A 87 12.62 11.64 -21.53
C GLU A 87 12.11 12.89 -20.77
N ARG A 88 11.09 12.76 -19.89
CA ARG A 88 10.37 13.93 -19.35
C ARG A 88 11.09 14.76 -18.27
N PHE A 89 12.13 14.22 -17.63
CA PHE A 89 12.77 14.90 -16.50
C PHE A 89 14.21 15.25 -16.82
N LYS A 90 14.48 16.54 -16.95
CA LYS A 90 15.85 17.03 -17.09
C LYS A 90 16.61 16.77 -15.79
N ILE A 91 17.67 15.96 -15.85
CA ILE A 91 18.61 15.83 -14.73
C ILE A 91 19.41 17.13 -14.66
N LEU A 92 19.30 17.83 -13.53
CA LEU A 92 20.03 19.06 -13.27
C LEU A 92 21.39 18.77 -12.63
N TYR A 93 21.45 17.72 -11.81
CA TYR A 93 22.66 17.27 -11.13
C TYR A 93 22.53 15.80 -10.73
N GLU A 94 23.61 15.02 -10.84
CA GLU A 94 23.69 13.67 -10.32
C GLU A 94 25.13 13.36 -9.88
N ASP A 95 25.29 12.89 -8.64
CA ASP A 95 26.55 12.32 -8.12
C ASP A 95 26.29 10.95 -7.47
N GLU A 96 27.21 10.43 -6.66
CA GLU A 96 27.05 9.13 -5.99
C GLU A 96 25.90 9.12 -4.96
N ASP A 97 25.51 10.29 -4.43
CA ASP A 97 24.73 10.44 -3.21
C ASP A 97 23.34 11.03 -3.48
N ILE A 98 23.24 11.95 -4.43
CA ILE A 98 22.03 12.71 -4.73
C ILE A 98 21.75 12.78 -6.23
N LEU A 99 20.46 12.94 -6.54
CA LEU A 99 19.93 13.21 -7.87
C LEU A 99 19.01 14.44 -7.77
N ALA A 100 19.29 15.47 -8.56
CA ALA A 100 18.43 16.63 -8.73
C ALA A 100 17.81 16.62 -10.12
N ILE A 101 16.49 16.71 -10.17
CA ILE A 101 15.75 16.81 -11.44
C ILE A 101 14.94 18.11 -11.51
N ASP A 102 14.70 18.57 -12.73
CA ASP A 102 13.71 19.61 -13.01
C ASP A 102 12.32 18.99 -13.06
N LYS A 103 11.53 19.21 -12.00
CA LYS A 103 10.14 18.72 -11.94
C LYS A 103 9.23 19.73 -12.64
N PRO A 104 8.45 19.31 -13.64
CA PRO A 104 7.39 20.15 -14.19
C PRO A 104 6.16 20.21 -13.27
N ALA A 105 5.37 21.27 -13.41
CA ALA A 105 4.04 21.35 -12.83
C ALA A 105 3.09 20.30 -13.47
N GLY A 106 2.03 19.93 -12.76
CA GLY A 106 1.04 18.93 -13.16
C GLY A 106 1.39 17.47 -12.81
N LEU A 107 2.60 17.20 -12.30
CA LEU A 107 3.04 15.85 -11.90
C LEU A 107 3.19 15.71 -10.38
N ALA A 108 2.67 14.63 -9.82
CA ALA A 108 2.84 14.30 -8.40
C ALA A 108 4.21 13.66 -8.14
N VAL A 109 4.84 13.98 -7.01
CA VAL A 109 6.14 13.41 -6.65
C VAL A 109 6.08 11.95 -6.23
N HIS A 110 4.98 11.51 -5.62
CA HIS A 110 4.71 10.13 -5.22
C HIS A 110 3.22 9.79 -5.38
N GLY A 111 2.88 8.50 -5.44
CA GLY A 111 1.50 8.03 -5.45
C GLY A 111 0.76 8.37 -4.15
N GLY A 112 -0.44 8.93 -4.25
CA GLY A 112 -1.29 9.35 -3.12
C GLY A 112 -2.73 8.85 -3.26
N SER A 113 -3.65 9.37 -2.44
CA SER A 113 -5.10 9.07 -2.54
C SER A 113 -5.67 9.57 -3.87
N GLY A 114 -5.73 8.70 -4.89
CA GLY A 114 -6.26 9.01 -6.23
C GLY A 114 -5.21 9.18 -7.32
N VAL A 115 -3.90 9.14 -7.00
CA VAL A 115 -2.82 9.14 -8.00
C VAL A 115 -2.09 7.81 -7.96
N SER A 116 -2.14 7.08 -9.07
CA SER A 116 -1.69 5.69 -9.18
C SER A 116 -0.17 5.55 -9.34
N SER A 117 0.55 6.57 -9.82
CA SER A 117 2.02 6.63 -9.84
C SER A 117 2.51 8.09 -9.86
N GLY A 118 3.61 8.37 -9.15
CA GLY A 118 4.31 9.66 -9.17
C GLY A 118 5.72 9.53 -9.75
N ILE A 119 6.48 10.62 -9.70
CA ILE A 119 7.83 10.70 -10.25
C ILE A 119 8.76 9.66 -9.63
N ILE A 120 8.71 9.46 -8.30
CA ILE A 120 9.58 8.51 -7.61
C ILE A 120 9.35 7.06 -8.05
N GLU A 121 8.10 6.64 -8.23
CA GLU A 121 7.77 5.29 -8.70
C GLU A 121 8.27 5.07 -10.13
N HIS A 122 8.16 6.09 -10.98
CA HIS A 122 8.70 6.04 -12.34
C HIS A 122 10.24 5.91 -12.34
N LEU A 123 10.95 6.78 -11.61
CA LEU A 123 12.41 6.74 -11.55
C LEU A 123 12.94 5.41 -10.99
N ARG A 124 12.26 4.81 -10.01
CA ARG A 124 12.62 3.47 -9.51
C ARG A 124 12.42 2.37 -10.55
N SER A 125 11.40 2.49 -11.40
CA SER A 125 11.13 1.51 -12.45
C SER A 125 12.17 1.56 -13.58
N THR A 126 12.67 2.75 -13.92
CA THR A 126 13.67 2.93 -14.99
C THR A 126 15.11 2.76 -14.49
N ARG A 127 15.36 2.94 -13.19
CA ARG A 127 16.68 2.76 -12.55
C ARG A 127 16.71 1.51 -11.68
N SER A 128 16.30 0.37 -12.25
CA SER A 128 16.25 -0.92 -11.54
C SER A 128 17.58 -1.35 -10.90
N ASN A 129 18.71 -0.88 -11.43
CA ASN A 129 20.06 -1.15 -10.91
C ASN A 129 20.46 -0.27 -9.71
N GLN A 130 19.61 0.70 -9.31
CA GLN A 130 19.81 1.55 -8.13
C GLN A 130 18.68 1.28 -7.14
N PRO A 131 18.82 0.24 -6.28
CA PRO A 131 17.72 -0.25 -5.44
C PRO A 131 17.31 0.78 -4.38
N PHE A 132 18.17 1.73 -4.06
CA PHE A 132 17.89 2.82 -3.15
C PHE A 132 17.78 4.14 -3.90
N LEU A 133 16.55 4.65 -3.98
CA LEU A 133 16.26 5.99 -4.48
C LEU A 133 15.06 6.52 -3.67
N GLU A 134 15.24 7.56 -2.88
CA GLU A 134 14.19 8.11 -1.98
C GLU A 134 14.03 9.62 -2.18
N LEU A 135 12.82 10.14 -1.98
CA LEU A 135 12.57 11.58 -2.03
C LEU A 135 13.19 12.27 -0.79
N ILE A 136 14.01 13.30 -1.00
CA ILE A 136 14.52 14.14 0.10
C ILE A 136 13.44 15.10 0.58
N HIS A 137 12.66 15.63 -0.36
CA HIS A 137 11.53 16.51 -0.09
C HIS A 137 10.42 16.29 -1.12
N ARG A 138 9.31 17.01 -0.96
CA ARG A 138 8.17 16.98 -1.89
C ARG A 138 7.92 18.36 -2.48
N LEU A 139 7.34 18.36 -3.68
CA LEU A 139 6.71 19.51 -4.31
C LEU A 139 5.27 19.13 -4.62
N ASP A 140 4.35 20.08 -4.49
CA ASP A 140 2.96 19.85 -4.84
C ASP A 140 2.82 19.60 -6.35
N LYS A 141 1.69 18.99 -6.72
CA LYS A 141 1.44 18.56 -8.11
C LYS A 141 1.64 19.72 -9.09
N GLU A 142 1.02 20.85 -8.81
CA GLU A 142 1.05 22.04 -9.67
C GLU A 142 2.29 22.93 -9.46
N THR A 143 3.21 22.55 -8.57
CA THR A 143 4.47 23.28 -8.34
C THR A 143 5.58 22.70 -9.22
N SER A 144 6.20 23.53 -10.05
CA SER A 144 7.45 23.19 -10.74
C SER A 144 8.68 23.56 -9.90
N GLY A 145 9.83 22.96 -10.21
CA GLY A 145 11.11 23.32 -9.59
C GLY A 145 12.04 22.14 -9.37
N VAL A 146 13.12 22.38 -8.63
CA VAL A 146 14.13 21.35 -8.34
C VAL A 146 13.55 20.34 -7.35
N LEU A 147 13.57 19.05 -7.72
CA LEU A 147 13.25 17.93 -6.83
C LEU A 147 14.51 17.14 -6.54
N LEU A 148 14.85 16.98 -5.26
CA LEU A 148 16.02 16.22 -4.81
C LEU A 148 15.63 14.80 -4.37
N LEU A 149 16.46 13.84 -4.76
CA LEU A 149 16.39 12.43 -4.39
C LEU A 149 17.72 11.96 -3.81
N ALA A 150 17.66 11.07 -2.83
CA ALA A 150 18.82 10.41 -2.22
C ALA A 150 19.06 9.04 -2.88
N LYS A 151 20.32 8.73 -3.20
CA LYS A 151 20.77 7.48 -3.83
C LYS A 151 21.38 6.46 -2.84
N LYS A 152 21.57 6.85 -1.57
CA LYS A 152 21.96 5.95 -0.46
C LYS A 152 21.33 6.38 0.87
N ARG A 153 21.28 5.48 1.86
CA ARG A 153 20.96 5.83 3.25
C ARG A 153 22.18 6.49 3.90
N LEU A 154 21.94 7.52 4.71
CA LEU A 154 22.92 8.00 5.68
C LEU A 154 23.13 6.98 6.79
#